data_AF-A0A2B8A0Q0-F1
#
_entry.id   AF-A0A2B8A0Q0-F1
#
_cell.length_a   1.000
_cell.length_b   1.000
_cell.length_c   1.000
_cell.angle_alpha   90.00
_cell.angle_beta   90.00
_cell.angle_gamma   90.00
#
_symmetry.space_group_name_H-M   'P 1'
#
loop_
_entity.id
_entity.type
_entity.pdbx_description
1 polymer ?
#
loop_
_entity_poly.entity_id
_entity_poly.type
_entity_poly.pdbx_seq_one_letter_code
_entity_poly.pdbx_strand_id
1 'polypeptide(L)'
;MKPPITDFAVVDPQGADITEQMFTGTKLFIIVYDVGLASKSNMDKIRNLIKSAEAHKNIEQMILTASSAAEVEAFRHEQQLPAPYNFCDKTVLKTILRSNPGIALWKDGTVLANWHDNDTPAINEVLALAEKP
;
A
#
# COMPACT_ATOMS: atom_id res chain seq x y z
N MET A 1 -1.97 0.15 -28.16
CA MET A 1 -2.63 0.03 -26.84
C MET A 1 -1.51 -0.08 -25.81
N LYS A 2 -1.30 0.94 -24.97
CA LYS A 2 -0.38 0.85 -23.82
C LYS A 2 -1.17 0.20 -22.67
N PRO A 3 -0.62 -0.79 -21.94
CA PRO A 3 -1.24 -1.26 -20.71
C PRO A 3 -1.47 -0.07 -19.78
N PRO A 4 -2.62 0.05 -19.10
CA PRO A 4 -2.93 1.19 -18.24
C PRO A 4 -1.93 1.38 -17.08
N ILE A 5 -1.07 0.39 -16.82
CA ILE A 5 -0.03 0.40 -15.81
C ILE A 5 1.25 -0.19 -16.43
N THR A 6 1.95 0.54 -17.31
CA THR A 6 3.21 0.04 -17.94
C THR A 6 4.46 0.36 -17.12
N ASP A 7 4.39 1.32 -16.20
CA ASP A 7 5.54 1.83 -15.45
C ASP A 7 5.55 1.39 -13.97
N PHE A 8 4.64 0.51 -13.55
CA PHE A 8 4.60 0.01 -12.17
C PHE A 8 5.58 -1.14 -12.00
N ALA A 9 6.71 -0.84 -11.38
CA ALA A 9 7.68 -1.81 -10.92
C ALA A 9 7.77 -1.76 -9.39
N VAL A 10 7.74 -2.92 -8.75
CA VAL A 10 7.89 -3.06 -7.30
C VAL A 10 9.06 -3.99 -7.00
N VAL A 11 9.97 -3.50 -6.16
CA VAL A 11 11.19 -4.21 -5.78
C VAL A 11 11.17 -4.43 -4.27
N ASP A 12 11.47 -5.65 -3.83
CA ASP A 12 11.54 -5.97 -2.41
C ASP A 12 12.80 -5.37 -1.74
N PRO A 13 12.93 -5.42 -0.41
CA PRO A 13 14.12 -4.95 0.28
C PRO A 13 15.42 -5.69 -0.06
N GLN A 14 15.33 -6.86 -0.69
CA GLN A 14 16.45 -7.68 -1.13
C GLN A 14 16.89 -7.35 -2.57
N GLY A 15 16.14 -6.49 -3.27
CA GLY A 15 16.40 -6.12 -4.66
C GLY A 15 15.75 -7.02 -5.70
N ALA A 16 14.85 -7.92 -5.30
CA ALA A 16 14.11 -8.78 -6.22
C ALA A 16 12.88 -8.04 -6.79
N ASP A 17 12.64 -8.21 -8.08
CA ASP A 17 11.44 -7.73 -8.73
C ASP A 17 10.25 -8.62 -8.35
N ILE A 18 9.26 -8.05 -7.68
CA ILE A 18 8.05 -8.72 -7.21
C ILE A 18 6.79 -8.18 -7.89
N THR A 19 6.95 -7.45 -8.99
CA THR A 19 5.88 -6.73 -9.70
C THR A 19 4.70 -7.65 -10.04
N GLU A 20 4.95 -8.83 -10.60
CA GLU A 20 3.89 -9.78 -10.97
C GLU A 20 3.07 -10.26 -9.75
N GLN A 21 3.72 -10.40 -8.60
CA GLN A 21 3.06 -10.81 -7.37
C GLN A 21 2.08 -9.74 -6.87
N MET A 22 2.33 -8.47 -7.18
CA MET A 22 1.44 -7.34 -6.84
C MET A 22 0.13 -7.39 -7.62
N PHE A 23 0.12 -8.02 -8.79
CA PHE A 23 -1.05 -8.14 -9.65
C PHE A 23 -1.84 -9.43 -9.41
N THR A 24 -1.51 -10.22 -8.39
CA THR A 24 -2.18 -11.50 -8.10
C THR A 24 -2.81 -11.50 -6.72
N GLY A 25 -4.07 -11.94 -6.62
CA GLY A 25 -4.79 -11.98 -5.35
C GLY A 25 -5.26 -10.60 -4.87
N THR A 26 -5.70 -10.52 -3.62
CA THR A 26 -6.14 -9.24 -3.03
C THR A 26 -5.00 -8.59 -2.27
N LYS A 27 -4.56 -7.42 -2.74
CA LYS A 27 -3.47 -6.65 -2.15
C LYS A 27 -3.99 -5.35 -1.56
N LEU A 28 -3.57 -5.06 -0.33
CA LEU A 28 -3.85 -3.80 0.34
C LEU A 28 -2.54 -3.00 0.43
N PHE A 29 -2.39 -2.05 -0.49
CA PHE A 29 -1.22 -1.19 -0.56
C PHE A 29 -1.38 0.03 0.34
N ILE A 30 -0.40 0.24 1.20
CA ILE A 30 -0.23 1.47 1.97
C ILE A 30 0.83 2.29 1.26
N ILE A 31 0.39 3.27 0.48
CA ILE A 31 1.26 4.10 -0.35
C ILE A 31 1.80 5.26 0.50
N VAL A 32 3.11 5.27 0.69
CA VAL A 32 3.85 6.33 1.37
C VAL A 32 5.03 6.72 0.48
N TYR A 33 4.78 7.53 -0.54
CA TYR A 33 5.80 7.83 -1.55
C TYR A 33 7.01 8.59 -0.97
N ASP A 34 6.84 9.24 0.17
CA ASP A 34 7.92 9.96 0.88
C ASP A 34 7.58 10.01 2.37
N VAL A 35 8.31 9.26 3.19
CA VAL A 35 8.02 9.16 4.63
C VAL A 35 8.30 10.47 5.38
N GLY A 36 9.19 11.33 4.85
CA GLY A 36 9.48 12.65 5.43
C GLY A 36 8.34 13.65 5.22
N LEU A 37 7.51 13.44 4.18
CA LEU A 37 6.34 14.25 3.87
C LEU A 37 5.02 13.58 4.28
N ALA A 38 5.07 12.41 4.91
CA ALA A 38 3.88 11.65 5.26
C ALA A 38 3.14 12.32 6.44
N SER A 39 1.84 12.52 6.28
CA SER A 39 0.96 12.95 7.37
C SER A 39 0.96 11.89 8.48
N LYS A 40 1.33 12.29 9.70
CA LYS A 40 1.32 11.42 10.89
C LYS A 40 -0.04 11.40 11.61
N SER A 41 -0.98 12.25 11.21
CA SER A 41 -2.21 12.53 11.96
C SER A 41 -3.19 11.35 12.01
N ASN A 42 -3.22 10.49 10.98
CA ASN A 42 -4.16 9.36 10.88
C ASN A 42 -3.48 7.99 10.91
N MET A 43 -2.22 7.94 11.35
CA MET A 43 -1.44 6.69 11.34
C MET A 43 -2.06 5.60 12.23
N ASP A 44 -2.76 5.98 13.30
CA ASP A 44 -3.49 5.03 14.16
C ASP A 44 -4.57 4.26 13.38
N LYS A 45 -5.29 4.94 12.48
CA LYS A 45 -6.33 4.31 11.64
C LYS A 45 -5.71 3.32 10.66
N ILE A 46 -4.63 3.74 9.98
CA ILE A 46 -3.89 2.89 9.04
C ILE A 46 -3.35 1.66 9.76
N ARG A 47 -2.72 1.84 10.93
CA ARG A 47 -2.22 0.74 11.75
C ARG A 47 -3.32 -0.23 12.13
N ASN A 48 -4.49 0.27 12.56
CA ASN A 48 -5.62 -0.58 12.91
C ASN A 48 -6.17 -1.34 11.69
N LEU A 49 -6.20 -0.71 10.52
CA LEU A 49 -6.60 -1.36 9.27
C LEU A 49 -5.63 -2.49 8.90
N ILE A 50 -4.31 -2.24 8.94
CA ILE A 50 -3.28 -3.25 8.67
C ILE A 50 -3.43 -4.46 9.62
N LYS A 51 -3.56 -4.20 10.93
CA LYS A 51 -3.76 -5.27 11.93
C LYS A 51 -5.05 -6.05 11.70
N SER A 52 -6.11 -5.37 11.29
CA SER A 52 -7.37 -6.03 10.99
C SER A 52 -7.24 -6.88 9.73
N ALA A 53 -6.59 -6.37 8.68
CA ALA A 53 -6.31 -7.10 7.46
C ALA A 53 -5.45 -8.35 7.70
N GLU A 54 -4.48 -8.29 8.61
CA GLU A 54 -3.64 -9.43 9.00
C GLU A 54 -4.46 -10.62 9.54
N ALA A 55 -5.61 -10.36 10.17
CA ALA A 55 -6.51 -11.42 10.60
C ALA A 55 -7.20 -12.16 9.43
N HIS A 56 -7.13 -11.61 8.21
CA HIS A 56 -7.75 -12.16 7.01
C HIS A 56 -6.68 -12.67 6.03
N LYS A 57 -6.55 -14.00 5.95
CA LYS A 57 -5.57 -14.68 5.08
C LYS A 57 -5.66 -14.34 3.58
N ASN A 58 -6.77 -13.76 3.14
CA ASN A 58 -7.01 -13.45 1.73
C ASN A 58 -6.55 -12.05 1.33
N ILE A 59 -6.18 -11.20 2.28
CA ILE A 59 -5.72 -9.83 2.02
C ILE A 59 -4.25 -9.77 2.41
N GLU A 60 -3.40 -9.44 1.44
CA GLU A 60 -1.99 -9.21 1.69
C GLU A 60 -1.71 -7.71 1.75
N GLN A 61 -1.36 -7.24 2.95
CA GLN A 61 -1.04 -5.84 3.22
C GLN A 61 0.45 -5.56 3.10
N MET A 62 0.80 -4.46 2.44
CA MET A 62 2.19 -4.03 2.29
C MET A 62 2.30 -2.53 2.06
N ILE A 63 3.46 -1.98 2.44
CA ILE A 63 3.78 -0.57 2.27
C ILE A 63 4.56 -0.41 0.96
N LEU A 64 4.15 0.55 0.13
CA LEU A 64 4.92 0.95 -1.05
C LEU A 64 5.50 2.33 -0.81
N THR A 65 6.82 2.46 -0.98
CA THR A 65 7.51 3.72 -0.78
C THR A 65 8.57 3.98 -1.84
N ALA A 66 8.90 5.25 -2.07
CA ALA A 66 10.07 5.65 -2.82
C ALA A 66 11.20 6.17 -1.91
N SER A 67 10.99 6.17 -0.60
CA SER A 67 12.01 6.49 0.39
C SER A 67 13.02 5.36 0.51
N SER A 68 14.20 5.66 1.06
CA SER A 68 15.23 4.65 1.29
C SER A 68 14.81 3.64 2.36
N ALA A 69 15.45 2.46 2.34
CA ALA A 69 15.25 1.42 3.35
C ALA A 69 15.36 1.95 4.77
N ALA A 70 16.40 2.75 5.06
CA ALA A 70 16.63 3.29 6.40
C ALA A 70 15.49 4.21 6.87
N GLU A 71 14.96 5.05 5.97
CA GLU A 71 13.89 5.99 6.28
C GLU A 71 12.56 5.27 6.51
N VAL A 72 12.19 4.33 5.63
CA VAL A 72 10.94 3.58 5.78
C VAL A 72 10.98 2.64 6.98
N GLU A 73 12.15 2.04 7.27
CA GLU A 73 12.35 1.21 8.45
C GLU A 73 12.12 2.02 9.72
N ALA A 74 12.78 3.18 9.84
CA ALA A 74 12.60 4.09 10.96
C ALA A 74 11.13 4.54 11.10
N PHE A 75 10.48 4.92 9.98
CA PHE A 75 9.08 5.31 9.97
C PHE A 75 8.14 4.17 10.41
N ARG A 76 8.37 2.95 9.91
CA ARG A 76 7.60 1.75 10.28
C ARG A 76 7.70 1.47 11.77
N HIS A 77 8.90 1.59 12.34
CA HIS A 77 9.14 1.42 13.77
C HIS A 77 8.51 2.55 14.60
N GLU A 78 8.66 3.81 14.19
CA GLU A 78 8.06 4.97 14.87
C GLU A 78 6.53 4.89 14.90
N GLN A 79 5.92 4.52 13.78
CA GLN A 79 4.45 4.43 13.63
C GLN A 79 3.88 3.05 13.97
N GLN A 80 4.73 2.09 14.32
CA GLN A 80 4.36 0.71 14.65
C GLN A 80 3.49 0.03 13.59
N LEU A 81 3.89 0.12 12.33
CA LEU A 81 3.14 -0.46 11.21
C LEU A 81 3.53 -1.95 11.00
N PRO A 82 2.61 -2.91 11.25
CA PRO A 82 2.91 -4.33 11.13
C PRO A 82 2.69 -4.82 9.69
N ALA A 83 3.41 -4.24 8.74
CA ALA A 83 3.36 -4.63 7.33
C ALA A 83 4.77 -4.65 6.72
N PRO A 84 5.06 -5.58 5.79
CA PRO A 84 6.27 -5.49 4.99
C PRO A 84 6.25 -4.23 4.11
N TYR A 85 7.42 -3.73 3.74
CA TYR A 85 7.57 -2.60 2.82
C TYR A 85 8.31 -3.05 1.57
N ASN A 86 7.98 -2.42 0.45
CA ASN A 86 8.63 -2.59 -0.84
C ASN A 86 8.83 -1.23 -1.50
N PHE A 87 9.75 -1.19 -2.46
CA PHE A 87 10.15 0.01 -3.16
C PHE A 87 9.43 0.15 -4.50
N CYS A 88 8.96 1.35 -4.80
CA CYS A 88 8.35 1.72 -6.06
C CYS A 88 8.71 3.17 -6.40
N ASP A 89 8.70 3.53 -7.69
CA ASP A 89 9.05 4.87 -8.13
C ASP A 89 8.08 5.94 -7.59
N LYS A 90 8.64 7.08 -7.16
CA LYS A 90 7.87 8.19 -6.57
C LYS A 90 6.84 8.76 -7.53
N THR A 91 7.16 8.85 -8.82
CA THR A 91 6.27 9.39 -9.84
C THR A 91 5.10 8.44 -10.06
N VAL A 92 5.37 7.14 -10.09
CA VAL A 92 4.34 6.09 -10.22
C VAL A 92 3.41 6.07 -9.00
N LEU A 93 3.96 6.14 -7.78
CA LEU A 93 3.12 6.18 -6.58
C LEU A 93 2.21 7.41 -6.58
N LYS A 94 2.71 8.57 -7.04
CA LYS A 94 1.92 9.81 -7.16
C LYS A 94 0.82 9.75 -8.23
N THR A 95 0.97 8.93 -9.27
CA THR A 95 -0.08 8.76 -10.29
C THR A 95 -1.20 7.85 -9.78
N ILE A 96 -0.87 6.84 -8.96
CA ILE A 96 -1.85 5.96 -8.31
C ILE A 96 -2.59 6.71 -7.20
N LEU A 97 -1.83 7.40 -6.34
CA LEU A 97 -2.36 8.07 -5.16
C LEU A 97 -1.63 9.37 -4.89
N ARG A 98 -2.36 10.49 -4.93
CA ARG A 98 -1.81 11.81 -4.61
C ARG A 98 -1.70 12.07 -3.10
N SER A 99 -2.31 11.21 -2.29
CA SER A 99 -2.31 11.25 -0.83
C SER A 99 -0.99 10.69 -0.27
N ASN A 100 -0.50 11.26 0.83
CA ASN A 100 0.70 10.77 1.51
C ASN A 100 0.54 10.84 3.04
N PRO A 101 0.24 9.73 3.72
CA PRO A 101 0.03 8.39 3.17
C PRO A 101 -1.33 8.25 2.49
N GLY A 102 -1.55 7.13 1.82
CA GLY A 102 -2.90 6.65 1.58
C GLY A 102 -2.95 5.19 1.16
N ILE A 103 -4.12 4.73 0.77
CA ILE A 103 -4.45 3.30 0.75
C ILE A 103 -5.02 2.95 -0.62
N ALA A 104 -4.58 1.84 -1.20
CA ALA A 104 -5.13 1.29 -2.43
C ALA A 104 -5.43 -0.19 -2.25
N LEU A 105 -6.65 -0.61 -2.60
CA LEU A 105 -7.05 -2.01 -2.61
C LEU A 105 -7.07 -2.51 -4.05
N TRP A 106 -6.25 -3.50 -4.34
CA TRP A 106 -6.18 -4.13 -5.64
C TRP A 106 -6.62 -5.59 -5.53
N LYS A 107 -7.22 -6.11 -6.60
CA LYS A 107 -7.58 -7.52 -6.74
C LYS A 107 -7.22 -7.96 -8.14
N ASP A 108 -6.35 -8.97 -8.23
CA ASP A 108 -5.87 -9.52 -9.50
C ASP A 108 -5.44 -8.43 -10.49
N GLY A 109 -4.70 -7.45 -9.97
CA GLY A 109 -4.16 -6.33 -10.71
C GLY A 109 -5.14 -5.23 -11.10
N THR A 110 -6.39 -5.35 -10.68
CA THR A 110 -7.42 -4.33 -10.86
C THR A 110 -7.53 -3.47 -9.60
N VAL A 111 -7.48 -2.14 -9.76
CA VAL A 111 -7.71 -1.20 -8.67
C VAL A 111 -9.20 -1.22 -8.30
N LEU A 112 -9.53 -1.71 -7.11
CA LEU A 112 -10.90 -1.73 -6.62
C LEU A 112 -11.29 -0.39 -5.99
N ALA A 113 -10.39 0.19 -5.19
CA ALA A 113 -10.62 1.45 -4.51
C ALA A 113 -9.33 2.08 -4.00
N ASN A 114 -9.34 3.40 -3.84
CA ASN A 114 -8.26 4.22 -3.35
C ASN A 114 -8.80 5.18 -2.28
N TRP A 115 -8.11 5.31 -1.16
CA TRP A 115 -8.51 6.18 -0.04
C TRP A 115 -7.35 7.09 0.39
N HIS A 116 -7.73 8.28 0.85
CA HIS A 116 -6.82 9.20 1.54
C HIS A 116 -6.65 8.77 3.01
N ASP A 117 -5.56 9.16 3.68
CA ASP A 117 -5.35 8.85 5.10
C ASP A 117 -6.52 9.30 6.01
N ASN A 118 -7.12 10.45 5.72
CA ASN A 118 -8.29 10.98 6.41
C ASN A 118 -9.51 10.05 6.32
N ASP A 119 -9.70 9.44 5.15
CA ASP A 119 -10.84 8.57 4.79
C ASP A 119 -10.45 7.09 4.83
N THR A 120 -9.53 6.74 5.73
CA THR A 120 -9.11 5.34 5.93
C THR A 120 -10.34 4.45 6.14
N PRO A 121 -10.58 3.45 5.29
CA PRO A 121 -11.76 2.59 5.38
C PRO A 121 -11.65 1.67 6.59
N ALA A 122 -12.80 1.17 7.05
CA ALA A 122 -12.83 0.05 7.98
C ALA A 122 -12.57 -1.27 7.25
N ILE A 123 -12.08 -2.28 7.97
CA ILE A 123 -11.80 -3.60 7.37
C ILE A 123 -13.03 -4.22 6.70
N ASN A 124 -14.23 -4.01 7.24
CA ASN A 124 -15.48 -4.50 6.66
C ASN A 124 -15.74 -3.94 5.26
N GLU A 125 -15.38 -2.69 5.00
CA GLU A 125 -15.52 -2.06 3.69
C GLU A 125 -14.51 -2.65 2.69
N VAL A 126 -13.26 -2.85 3.14
CA VAL A 126 -12.22 -3.51 2.35
C VAL A 126 -12.64 -4.93 1.97
N LEU A 127 -13.16 -5.71 2.93
CA LEU A 127 -13.66 -7.06 2.68
C LEU A 127 -14.84 -7.06 1.70
N ALA A 128 -15.82 -6.17 1.91
CA ALA A 128 -16.98 -6.07 1.03
C ALA A 128 -16.60 -5.72 -0.42
N LEU A 129 -15.49 -4.99 -0.64
CA LEU A 129 -14.95 -4.72 -1.96
C LEU A 129 -14.17 -5.92 -2.52
N ALA A 130 -13.34 -6.57 -1.69
CA ALA A 130 -12.58 -7.74 -2.08
C ALA A 130 -13.45 -8.95 -2.46
N GLU A 131 -14.63 -9.09 -1.83
CA GLU A 131 -15.61 -10.14 -2.11
C GLU A 131 -16.44 -9.89 -3.37
N LYS A 132 -16.39 -8.69 -3.97
CA LYS A 132 -17.11 -8.44 -5.22
C LYS A 132 -16.54 -9.31 -6.35
N PRO A 133 -17.41 -9.99 -7.12
CA PRO A 133 -17.03 -10.83 -8.24
C PRO A 133 -16.51 -10.00 -9.42
#